data_AF-A0A977LD65-F1
#
_entry.id   AF-A0A977LD65-F1
#
_cell.length_a   1.000
_cell.length_b   1.000
_cell.length_c   1.000
_cell.angle_alpha   90.00
_cell.angle_beta   90.00
_cell.angle_gamma   90.00
#
_symmetry.space_group_name_H-M   'P 1'
#
loop_
_entity.id
_entity.type
_entity.pdbx_description
1 polymer ?
#
loop_
_entity_poly.entity_id
_entity_poly.type
_entity_poly.pdbx_seq_one_letter_code
_entity_poly.pdbx_strand_id
1 'polypeptide(L)'
;MKRLCFSFCLGMTTLVAQSQTLDSLDIKIGQMILIGIPHASTDTLVMEEVRNGRVGAIILFEKNVPKKPNAFADLKKIIWSYKKVAPIPLFVAIDQEGGKVNRLKEKYGFTRSITAAATGKSRSQDSIRFYADATAATLAGLGFNINFGPVVDVAVEPTNPAIVKNERSYSANEDSVAFFAKEFVKEHRKYGIITVLKHFPGHGSSMADTHFGIADVTKTWSERELKPYKLLLDSGYVDAVMTAHIVNKNLDKNGNPGTLSQDILQGILCNQLGYKGVVFSDDMQMEAITKQYGFEQSIVMAIQAGVDIMCFANNVPGSQKRKVDLIFSAVKDAVAKGVITPQRIDDSYKRIMKLKGELNTDYKTEYKRLLEKDQLHNRLMLQQLKAARQEIKLLNEQIASLDKKKKKKKKNQTSN
;
A
#
# COMPACT_ATOMS: atom_id res chain seq x y z
N MET A 1 36.02 -41.17 54.90
CA MET A 1 35.16 -40.12 54.32
C MET A 1 35.99 -39.24 53.39
N LYS A 2 35.45 -38.96 52.18
CA LYS A 2 35.91 -38.02 51.14
C LYS A 2 37.06 -38.50 50.22
N ARG A 3 37.00 -38.36 48.89
CA ARG A 3 35.95 -37.93 47.94
C ARG A 3 36.37 -38.44 46.55
N LEU A 4 35.43 -39.05 45.82
CA LEU A 4 35.57 -39.54 44.45
C LEU A 4 35.29 -38.37 43.48
N CYS A 5 36.23 -38.03 42.59
CA CYS A 5 36.00 -37.05 41.53
C CYS A 5 35.45 -37.76 40.28
N PHE A 6 34.18 -37.52 39.98
CA PHE A 6 33.57 -37.87 38.69
C PHE A 6 33.89 -36.79 37.66
N SER A 7 34.52 -37.17 36.55
CA SER A 7 34.69 -36.30 35.39
C SER A 7 33.44 -36.40 34.51
N PHE A 8 32.72 -35.29 34.36
CA PHE A 8 31.51 -35.20 33.55
C PHE A 8 31.90 -34.60 32.19
N CYS A 9 31.95 -35.41 31.14
CA CYS A 9 32.11 -34.93 29.77
C CYS A 9 30.77 -34.36 29.28
N LEU A 10 30.66 -33.03 29.28
CA LEU A 10 29.54 -32.32 28.67
C LEU A 10 29.80 -32.22 27.15
N GLY A 11 29.13 -33.07 26.37
CA GLY A 11 29.08 -32.92 24.92
C GLY A 11 28.26 -31.68 24.55
N MET A 12 28.93 -30.60 24.15
CA MET A 12 28.27 -29.47 23.49
C MET A 12 27.97 -29.85 22.04
N THR A 13 26.72 -30.21 21.76
CA THR A 13 26.19 -30.19 20.40
C THR A 13 25.96 -28.74 19.99
N THR A 14 26.88 -28.21 19.21
CA THR A 14 26.73 -26.91 18.54
C THR A 14 25.72 -27.06 17.41
N LEU A 15 24.50 -26.56 17.63
CA LEU A 15 23.56 -26.26 16.54
C LEU A 15 24.18 -25.12 15.72
N VAL A 16 24.86 -25.47 14.63
CA VAL A 16 25.28 -24.51 13.62
C VAL A 16 24.01 -24.06 12.90
N ALA A 17 23.51 -22.87 13.23
CA ALA A 17 22.54 -22.18 12.39
C ALA A 17 23.22 -21.93 11.04
N GLN A 18 22.85 -22.71 10.02
CA GLN A 18 23.30 -22.50 8.65
C GLN A 18 22.84 -21.11 8.21
N SER A 19 23.78 -20.18 8.13
CA SER A 19 23.60 -18.88 7.48
C SER A 19 23.12 -19.14 6.05
N GLN A 20 21.85 -18.84 5.76
CA GLN A 20 21.32 -18.94 4.40
C GLN A 20 22.05 -17.93 3.50
N THR A 21 22.52 -18.39 2.34
CA THR A 21 23.10 -17.49 1.34
C THR A 21 22.00 -16.56 0.79
N LEU A 22 22.37 -15.29 0.54
CA LEU A 22 21.45 -14.26 0.03
C LEU A 22 20.79 -14.64 -1.31
N ASP A 23 21.36 -15.60 -2.06
CA ASP A 23 20.84 -16.10 -3.33
C ASP A 23 20.07 -17.43 -3.24
N SER A 24 19.77 -17.90 -2.02
CA SER A 24 18.98 -19.13 -1.84
C SER A 24 17.56 -18.99 -2.40
N LEU A 25 17.01 -20.09 -2.91
CA LEU A 25 15.64 -20.13 -3.43
C LEU A 25 14.62 -19.64 -2.39
N ASP A 26 14.83 -19.95 -1.12
CA ASP A 26 13.94 -19.54 -0.03
C ASP A 26 13.91 -18.01 0.13
N ILE A 27 15.05 -17.33 0.07
CA ILE A 27 15.11 -15.86 0.12
C ILE A 27 14.38 -15.26 -1.10
N LYS A 28 14.60 -15.81 -2.30
CA LYS A 28 13.95 -15.33 -3.53
C LYS A 28 12.43 -15.47 -3.45
N ILE A 29 11.93 -16.63 -3.03
CA ILE A 29 10.50 -16.86 -2.79
C ILE A 29 9.97 -15.88 -1.74
N GLY A 30 10.68 -15.68 -0.64
CA GLY A 30 10.28 -14.74 0.40
C GLY A 30 10.08 -13.31 -0.14
N GLN A 31 10.92 -12.87 -1.09
CA GLN A 31 10.76 -11.55 -1.72
C GLN A 31 9.52 -11.41 -2.60
N MET A 32 8.94 -12.52 -3.05
CA MET A 32 7.72 -12.56 -3.86
C MET A 32 6.44 -12.56 -3.01
N ILE A 33 6.56 -12.49 -1.68
CA ILE A 33 5.42 -12.64 -0.76
C ILE A 33 5.16 -11.32 -0.04
N LEU A 34 3.91 -10.86 -0.16
CA LEU A 34 3.35 -9.77 0.61
C LEU A 34 2.23 -10.30 1.52
N ILE A 35 2.29 -10.02 2.82
CA ILE A 35 1.24 -10.42 3.77
C ILE A 35 0.64 -9.27 4.57
N GLY A 36 -0.63 -9.37 4.92
CA GLY A 36 -1.24 -8.47 5.91
C GLY A 36 -0.91 -8.85 7.35
N ILE A 37 -0.86 -7.84 8.23
CA ILE A 37 -0.65 -8.05 9.68
C ILE A 37 -2.00 -8.10 10.42
N PRO A 38 -2.14 -8.89 11.50
CA PRO A 38 -3.45 -9.22 12.06
C PRO A 38 -4.07 -8.09 12.90
N HIS A 39 -3.26 -7.29 13.60
CA HIS A 39 -3.73 -6.36 14.63
C HIS A 39 -3.03 -4.99 14.57
N ALA A 40 -3.47 -4.03 15.39
CA ALA A 40 -2.86 -2.71 15.54
C ALA A 40 -1.66 -2.73 16.52
N SER A 41 -0.79 -3.71 16.35
CA SER A 41 0.43 -3.94 17.14
C SER A 41 1.39 -4.82 16.35
N THR A 42 2.63 -4.96 16.83
CA THR A 42 3.58 -5.94 16.29
C THR A 42 3.12 -7.35 16.63
N ASP A 43 3.01 -8.20 15.62
CA ASP A 43 2.75 -9.63 15.74
C ASP A 43 4.07 -10.43 15.72
N THR A 44 4.29 -11.27 16.74
CA THR A 44 5.55 -12.02 16.92
C THR A 44 5.85 -12.93 15.75
N LEU A 45 4.83 -13.58 15.20
CA LEU A 45 5.02 -14.56 14.13
C LEU A 45 5.31 -13.85 12.80
N VAL A 46 4.60 -12.76 12.47
CA VAL A 46 4.96 -11.93 11.30
C VAL A 46 6.38 -11.36 11.45
N MET A 47 6.77 -10.93 12.67
CA MET A 47 8.13 -10.45 12.93
C MET A 47 9.18 -11.52 12.67
N GLU A 48 8.88 -12.78 12.98
CA GLU A 48 9.75 -13.93 12.71
C GLU A 48 9.87 -14.21 11.20
N GLU A 49 8.75 -14.22 10.46
CA GLU A 49 8.77 -14.40 9.01
C GLU A 49 9.59 -13.30 8.31
N VAL A 50 9.41 -12.05 8.73
CA VAL A 50 10.18 -10.90 8.22
C VAL A 50 11.65 -11.04 8.59
N ARG A 51 11.98 -11.40 9.84
CA ARG A 51 13.37 -11.57 10.31
C ARG A 51 14.10 -12.66 9.54
N ASN A 52 13.40 -13.74 9.22
CA ASN A 52 13.96 -14.88 8.50
C ASN A 52 13.94 -14.69 6.97
N GLY A 53 13.56 -13.50 6.48
CA GLY A 53 13.51 -13.20 5.04
C GLY A 53 12.43 -13.97 4.28
N ARG A 54 11.50 -14.64 4.99
CA ARG A 54 10.40 -15.42 4.41
C ARG A 54 9.27 -14.53 3.87
N VAL A 55 9.28 -13.26 4.23
CA VAL A 55 8.34 -12.23 3.75
C VAL A 55 9.11 -10.99 3.34
N GLY A 56 8.98 -10.60 2.08
CA GLY A 56 9.63 -9.42 1.49
C GLY A 56 8.80 -8.14 1.57
N ALA A 57 7.51 -8.27 1.89
CA ALA A 57 6.58 -7.15 1.96
C ALA A 57 5.46 -7.37 3.00
N ILE A 58 4.97 -6.29 3.60
CA ILE A 58 3.77 -6.28 4.44
C ILE A 58 2.78 -5.23 3.96
N ILE A 59 1.48 -5.47 4.14
CA ILE A 59 0.42 -4.48 3.94
C ILE A 59 -0.32 -4.18 5.23
N LEU A 60 -0.65 -2.91 5.45
CA LEU A 60 -1.47 -2.46 6.55
C LEU A 60 -2.84 -1.96 6.07
N PHE A 61 -3.86 -2.30 6.85
CA PHE A 61 -5.24 -1.86 6.68
C PHE A 61 -5.65 -0.94 7.83
N GLU A 62 -6.87 -0.41 7.77
CA GLU A 62 -7.41 0.44 8.83
C GLU A 62 -7.41 -0.31 10.18
N LYS A 63 -7.63 -1.63 10.20
CA LYS A 63 -7.56 -2.46 11.43
C LYS A 63 -6.21 -2.42 12.13
N ASN A 64 -5.14 -2.07 11.42
CA ASN A 64 -3.78 -1.98 11.96
C ASN A 64 -3.43 -0.58 12.47
N VAL A 65 -4.32 0.40 12.24
CA VAL A 65 -4.18 1.76 12.77
C VAL A 65 -4.71 1.80 14.20
N PRO A 66 -3.91 2.23 15.19
CA PRO A 66 -4.36 2.41 16.56
C PRO A 66 -5.62 3.29 16.65
N LYS A 67 -6.63 2.80 17.38
CA LYS A 67 -7.98 3.40 17.43
C LYS A 67 -8.08 4.56 18.42
N LYS A 68 -7.23 5.57 18.25
CA LYS A 68 -7.22 6.77 19.09
C LYS A 68 -6.84 8.01 18.27
N PRO A 69 -7.15 9.22 18.77
CA PRO A 69 -6.58 10.44 18.20
C PRO A 69 -5.05 10.40 18.27
N ASN A 70 -4.38 10.97 17.26
CA ASN A 70 -2.92 11.05 17.16
C ASN A 70 -2.20 9.69 17.05
N ALA A 71 -2.72 8.78 16.22
CA ALA A 71 -2.18 7.44 16.02
C ALA A 71 -0.81 7.39 15.30
N PHE A 72 -0.30 8.53 14.81
CA PHE A 72 0.91 8.62 14.00
C PHE A 72 2.14 7.97 14.66
N ALA A 73 2.44 8.32 15.92
CA ALA A 73 3.63 7.83 16.61
C ALA A 73 3.60 6.32 16.85
N ASP A 74 2.45 5.77 17.22
CA ASP A 74 2.29 4.33 17.48
C ASP A 74 2.31 3.52 16.20
N LEU A 75 1.61 3.98 15.16
CA LEU A 75 1.62 3.31 13.85
C LEU A 75 3.03 3.26 13.27
N LYS A 76 3.76 4.38 13.37
CA LYS A 76 5.16 4.45 13.00
C LYS A 76 6.02 3.47 13.79
N LYS A 77 5.85 3.37 15.11
CA LYS A 77 6.57 2.40 15.93
C LYS A 77 6.33 0.96 15.43
N ILE A 78 5.09 0.61 15.09
CA ILE A 78 4.75 -0.71 14.52
C ILE A 78 5.51 -0.94 13.21
N ILE A 79 5.39 -0.01 12.25
CA ILE A 79 6.04 -0.12 10.93
C ILE A 79 7.56 -0.27 11.06
N TRP A 80 8.20 0.59 11.84
CA TRP A 80 9.65 0.57 12.02
C TRP A 80 10.14 -0.67 12.77
N SER A 81 9.30 -1.30 13.59
CA SER A 81 9.66 -2.55 14.26
C SER A 81 9.84 -3.69 13.24
N TYR A 82 8.93 -3.80 12.26
CA TYR A 82 9.07 -4.75 11.15
C TYR A 82 10.26 -4.43 10.25
N LYS A 83 10.43 -3.16 9.85
CA LYS A 83 11.55 -2.75 9.00
C LYS A 83 12.90 -3.04 9.65
N LYS A 84 13.02 -2.87 10.97
CA LYS A 84 14.28 -3.07 11.73
C LYS A 84 14.75 -4.52 11.74
N VAL A 85 13.84 -5.49 11.73
CA VAL A 85 14.21 -6.91 11.79
C VAL A 85 14.41 -7.54 10.41
N ALA A 86 13.99 -6.87 9.33
CA ALA A 86 14.10 -7.40 7.98
C ALA A 86 15.58 -7.45 7.52
N PRO A 87 16.06 -8.60 7.00
CA PRO A 87 17.44 -8.74 6.51
C PRO A 87 17.65 -8.04 5.16
N ILE A 88 16.58 -7.88 4.37
CA ILE A 88 16.52 -7.14 3.11
C ILE A 88 15.49 -6.02 3.30
N PRO A 89 15.68 -4.80 2.75
CA PRO A 89 14.73 -3.70 2.91
C PRO A 89 13.27 -4.14 2.70
N LEU A 90 12.44 -3.99 3.72
CA LEU A 90 11.04 -4.44 3.68
C LEU A 90 10.18 -3.44 2.90
N PHE A 91 9.35 -3.96 1.99
CA PHE A 91 8.25 -3.17 1.46
C PHE A 91 7.12 -3.10 2.49
N VAL A 92 6.65 -1.90 2.77
CA VAL A 92 5.54 -1.61 3.67
C VAL A 92 4.51 -0.83 2.87
N ALA A 93 3.43 -1.53 2.55
CA ALA A 93 2.38 -1.10 1.63
C ALA A 93 1.09 -0.69 2.36
N ILE A 94 0.29 0.12 1.68
CA ILE A 94 -1.04 0.55 2.11
C ILE A 94 -1.87 0.94 0.89
N ASP A 95 -3.19 0.79 0.97
CA ASP A 95 -4.13 1.40 0.03
C ASP A 95 -4.56 2.79 0.53
N GLN A 96 -3.77 3.80 0.24
CA GLN A 96 -4.08 5.18 0.60
C GLN A 96 -4.42 5.99 -0.66
N GLU A 97 -5.52 5.60 -1.32
CA GLU A 97 -6.03 6.24 -2.54
C GLU A 97 -6.65 7.62 -2.24
N GLY A 98 -7.30 7.72 -1.08
CA GLY A 98 -8.12 8.86 -0.68
C GLY A 98 -9.60 8.54 -0.68
N GLY A 99 -10.42 9.47 -0.17
CA GLY A 99 -11.86 9.31 -0.14
C GLY A 99 -12.31 8.04 0.63
N LYS A 100 -13.07 7.16 -0.03
CA LYS A 100 -13.62 5.95 0.58
C LYS A 100 -12.58 4.86 0.80
N VAL A 101 -11.53 4.80 -0.04
CA VAL A 101 -10.41 3.86 0.12
C VAL A 101 -9.25 4.60 0.77
N ASN A 102 -9.43 4.84 2.07
CA ASN A 102 -8.51 5.57 2.93
C ASN A 102 -8.36 4.82 4.25
N ARG A 103 -7.14 4.37 4.58
CA ARG A 103 -6.85 3.68 5.85
C ARG A 103 -6.47 4.69 6.95
N LEU A 104 -5.77 5.76 6.59
CA LEU A 104 -5.31 6.83 7.50
C LEU A 104 -6.36 7.95 7.59
N LYS A 105 -7.39 7.74 8.41
CA LYS A 105 -8.55 8.63 8.52
C LYS A 105 -8.37 9.76 9.55
N GLU A 106 -9.11 10.86 9.37
CA GLU A 106 -9.12 12.04 10.27
C GLU A 106 -9.43 11.70 11.73
N LYS A 107 -10.35 10.76 11.97
CA LYS A 107 -10.67 10.28 13.33
C LYS A 107 -9.48 9.70 14.09
N TYR A 108 -8.38 9.37 13.41
CA TYR A 108 -7.12 8.89 14.00
C TYR A 108 -6.02 9.96 14.03
N GLY A 109 -6.32 11.20 13.61
CA GLY A 109 -5.38 12.33 13.58
C GLY A 109 -4.60 12.48 12.28
N PHE A 110 -5.03 11.86 11.18
CA PHE A 110 -4.40 12.02 9.86
C PHE A 110 -5.12 13.08 9.02
N THR A 111 -4.42 13.62 8.01
CA THR A 111 -4.97 14.64 7.12
C THR A 111 -6.15 14.12 6.30
N ARG A 112 -7.15 14.98 6.09
CA ARG A 112 -8.27 14.71 5.19
C ARG A 112 -7.78 14.48 3.77
N SER A 113 -8.38 13.51 3.09
CA SER A 113 -8.25 13.29 1.65
C SER A 113 -9.60 13.39 0.96
N ILE A 114 -9.58 13.54 -0.37
CA ILE A 114 -10.79 13.56 -1.22
C ILE A 114 -10.81 12.34 -2.14
N THR A 115 -11.97 12.05 -2.73
CA THR A 115 -12.13 10.96 -3.70
C THR A 115 -11.45 11.30 -5.03
N ALA A 116 -11.04 10.28 -5.79
CA ALA A 116 -10.49 10.50 -7.14
C ALA A 116 -11.51 11.19 -8.06
N ALA A 117 -12.80 10.82 -7.93
CA ALA A 117 -13.88 11.47 -8.70
C ALA A 117 -14.04 12.96 -8.36
N ALA A 118 -13.86 13.36 -7.10
CA ALA A 118 -13.87 14.76 -6.70
C ALA A 118 -12.66 15.52 -7.27
N THR A 119 -11.47 14.90 -7.21
CA THR A 119 -10.26 15.45 -7.85
C THR A 119 -10.45 15.64 -9.35
N GLY A 120 -11.03 14.65 -10.04
CA GLY A 120 -11.25 14.71 -11.48
C GLY A 120 -12.26 15.77 -11.93
N LYS A 121 -13.17 16.18 -11.03
CA LYS A 121 -14.09 17.31 -11.24
C LYS A 121 -13.44 18.67 -10.92
N SER A 122 -12.28 18.68 -10.27
CA SER A 122 -11.55 19.91 -9.97
C SER A 122 -11.06 20.56 -11.26
N ARG A 123 -11.20 21.88 -11.35
CA ARG A 123 -10.66 22.68 -12.46
C ARG A 123 -9.19 23.06 -12.27
N SER A 124 -8.60 22.76 -11.11
CA SER A 124 -7.21 23.11 -10.79
C SER A 124 -6.35 21.87 -10.54
N GLN A 125 -5.20 21.83 -11.23
CA GLN A 125 -4.13 20.85 -11.02
C GLN A 125 -3.53 20.94 -9.61
N ASP A 126 -3.62 22.10 -8.96
CA ASP A 126 -3.07 22.29 -7.62
C ASP A 126 -3.79 21.41 -6.59
N SER A 127 -5.04 21.04 -6.85
CA SER A 127 -5.78 20.13 -5.97
C SER A 127 -5.17 18.73 -5.93
N ILE A 128 -4.88 18.11 -7.08
CA ILE A 128 -4.26 16.77 -7.09
C ILE A 128 -2.86 16.83 -6.46
N ARG A 129 -2.08 17.87 -6.77
CA ARG A 129 -0.74 18.03 -6.21
C ARG A 129 -0.77 18.17 -4.69
N PHE A 130 -1.65 19.02 -4.17
CA PHE A 130 -1.80 19.24 -2.73
C PHE A 130 -2.15 17.96 -1.97
N TYR A 131 -3.18 17.22 -2.41
CA TYR A 131 -3.60 16.02 -1.70
C TYR A 131 -2.62 14.85 -1.87
N ALA A 132 -1.99 14.71 -3.05
CA ALA A 132 -1.00 13.66 -3.29
C ALA A 132 0.31 13.93 -2.51
N ASP A 133 0.78 15.18 -2.45
CA ASP A 133 1.94 15.60 -1.64
C ASP A 133 1.70 15.33 -0.15
N ALA A 134 0.57 15.79 0.40
CA ALA A 134 0.22 15.57 1.80
C ALA A 134 0.11 14.07 2.15
N THR A 135 -0.45 13.27 1.23
CA THR A 135 -0.54 11.81 1.38
C THR A 135 0.86 11.19 1.40
N ALA A 136 1.67 11.48 0.39
CA ALA A 136 3.03 10.93 0.26
C ALA A 136 3.93 11.33 1.45
N ALA A 137 3.87 12.58 1.90
CA ALA A 137 4.60 13.06 3.07
C ALA A 137 4.19 12.29 4.34
N THR A 138 2.88 12.09 4.55
CA THR A 138 2.36 11.32 5.69
C THR A 138 2.86 9.87 5.65
N LEU A 139 2.79 9.23 4.48
CA LEU A 139 3.25 7.85 4.27
C LEU A 139 4.75 7.70 4.57
N ALA A 140 5.56 8.59 4.02
CA ALA A 140 7.01 8.59 4.24
C ALA A 140 7.35 8.83 5.73
N GLY A 141 6.67 9.76 6.40
CA GLY A 141 6.86 10.05 7.81
C GLY A 141 6.53 8.89 8.77
N LEU A 142 5.60 8.01 8.36
CA LEU A 142 5.24 6.77 9.06
C LEU A 142 6.22 5.62 8.75
N GLY A 143 6.89 5.67 7.59
CA GLY A 143 7.81 4.65 7.12
C GLY A 143 7.23 3.69 6.08
N PHE A 144 6.02 3.95 5.58
CA PHE A 144 5.51 3.31 4.35
C PHE A 144 6.43 3.67 3.19
N ASN A 145 6.55 2.76 2.23
CA ASN A 145 7.33 2.98 1.01
C ASN A 145 6.63 2.49 -0.26
N ILE A 146 5.45 1.87 -0.13
CA ILE A 146 4.55 1.58 -1.24
C ILE A 146 3.17 2.16 -0.93
N ASN A 147 2.59 2.88 -1.89
CA ASN A 147 1.16 3.17 -1.91
C ASN A 147 0.52 2.43 -3.09
N PHE A 148 -0.48 1.59 -2.81
CA PHE A 148 -1.30 0.96 -3.84
C PHE A 148 -2.30 1.98 -4.40
N GLY A 149 -1.76 2.82 -5.27
CA GLY A 149 -2.43 3.85 -6.06
C GLY A 149 -1.39 4.53 -6.95
N PRO A 150 -1.82 5.32 -7.94
CA PRO A 150 -3.20 5.72 -8.20
C PRO A 150 -4.04 4.63 -8.89
N VAL A 151 -5.36 4.73 -8.74
CA VAL A 151 -6.31 3.97 -9.55
C VAL A 151 -6.37 4.60 -10.93
N VAL A 152 -6.15 3.80 -11.96
CA VAL A 152 -6.14 4.22 -13.38
C VAL A 152 -7.26 3.59 -14.19
N ASP A 153 -8.23 2.97 -13.53
CA ASP A 153 -9.46 2.47 -14.16
C ASP A 153 -10.28 3.63 -14.72
N VAL A 154 -10.75 3.49 -15.95
CA VAL A 154 -11.59 4.49 -16.63
C VAL A 154 -13.04 4.27 -16.21
N ALA A 155 -13.77 5.30 -15.77
CA ALA A 155 -15.16 5.17 -15.33
C ALA A 155 -16.14 4.93 -16.50
N VAL A 156 -16.03 3.77 -17.16
CA VAL A 156 -16.81 3.40 -18.35
C VAL A 156 -18.23 3.02 -17.97
N GLU A 157 -18.40 2.13 -16.99
CA GLU A 157 -19.71 1.64 -16.55
C GLU A 157 -20.19 2.42 -15.32
N PRO A 158 -21.23 3.28 -15.43
CA PRO A 158 -21.70 4.11 -14.31
C PRO A 158 -22.16 3.31 -13.09
N THR A 159 -22.64 2.08 -13.29
CA THR A 159 -23.13 1.21 -12.22
C THR A 159 -22.03 0.36 -11.56
N ASN A 160 -20.78 0.46 -12.04
CA ASN A 160 -19.65 -0.31 -11.57
C ASN A 160 -19.50 -0.22 -10.04
N PRO A 161 -19.63 -1.34 -9.32
CA PRO A 161 -19.70 -1.33 -7.86
C PRO A 161 -18.36 -1.10 -7.18
N ALA A 162 -17.26 -1.58 -7.79
CA ALA A 162 -15.93 -1.58 -7.17
C ALA A 162 -15.22 -0.23 -7.31
N ILE A 163 -15.35 0.42 -8.47
CA ILE A 163 -14.62 1.62 -8.89
C ILE A 163 -15.50 2.87 -8.83
N VAL A 164 -16.60 2.90 -9.60
CA VAL A 164 -17.37 4.13 -9.83
C VAL A 164 -18.23 4.48 -8.62
N LYS A 165 -19.01 3.53 -8.07
CA LYS A 165 -19.81 3.77 -6.85
C LYS A 165 -18.96 4.14 -5.63
N ASN A 166 -17.71 3.69 -5.60
CA ASN A 166 -16.73 4.03 -4.57
C ASN A 166 -15.92 5.30 -4.87
N GLU A 167 -16.20 5.98 -5.99
CA GLU A 167 -15.58 7.24 -6.40
C GLU A 167 -14.05 7.14 -6.57
N ARG A 168 -13.56 5.96 -6.98
CA ARG A 168 -12.13 5.62 -7.08
C ARG A 168 -11.49 5.99 -8.41
N SER A 169 -12.29 6.20 -9.47
CA SER A 169 -11.78 6.68 -10.76
C SER A 169 -11.85 8.20 -10.84
N TYR A 170 -10.84 8.79 -11.50
CA TYR A 170 -10.81 10.23 -11.76
C TYR A 170 -11.85 10.66 -12.80
N SER A 171 -12.09 9.86 -13.85
CA SER A 171 -12.94 10.28 -14.97
C SER A 171 -13.37 9.12 -15.86
N ALA A 172 -14.42 9.34 -16.65
CA ALA A 172 -14.80 8.47 -17.77
C ALA A 172 -13.96 8.72 -19.04
N ASN A 173 -13.12 9.75 -19.03
CA ASN A 173 -12.17 10.08 -20.08
C ASN A 173 -10.76 9.60 -19.69
N GLU A 174 -10.19 8.72 -20.51
CA GLU A 174 -8.91 8.05 -20.26
C GLU A 174 -7.70 8.99 -20.25
N ASP A 175 -7.72 10.09 -21.03
CA ASP A 175 -6.65 11.09 -21.03
C ASP A 175 -6.63 11.87 -19.70
N SER A 176 -7.81 12.17 -19.16
CA SER A 176 -7.95 12.80 -17.86
C SER A 176 -7.47 11.87 -16.73
N VAL A 177 -7.80 10.58 -16.80
CA VAL A 177 -7.29 9.58 -15.86
C VAL A 177 -5.76 9.52 -15.88
N ALA A 178 -5.15 9.44 -17.08
CA ALA A 178 -3.70 9.44 -17.24
C ALA A 178 -3.06 10.71 -16.67
N PHE A 179 -3.68 11.87 -16.92
CA PHE A 179 -3.21 13.16 -16.42
C PHE A 179 -3.15 13.21 -14.89
N PHE A 180 -4.26 12.90 -14.20
CA PHE A 180 -4.31 12.95 -12.73
C PHE A 180 -3.42 11.88 -12.08
N ALA A 181 -3.39 10.68 -12.66
CA ALA A 181 -2.51 9.61 -12.20
C ALA A 181 -1.03 10.01 -12.29
N LYS A 182 -0.61 10.66 -13.38
CA LYS A 182 0.77 11.13 -13.55
C LYS A 182 1.16 12.13 -12.46
N GLU A 183 0.29 13.08 -12.14
CA GLU A 183 0.57 14.05 -11.06
C GLU A 183 0.62 13.35 -9.69
N PHE A 184 -0.27 12.39 -9.41
CA PHE A 184 -0.21 11.58 -8.19
C PHE A 184 1.14 10.87 -8.04
N VAL A 185 1.60 10.18 -9.10
CA VAL A 185 2.89 9.46 -9.12
C VAL A 185 4.05 10.42 -8.88
N LYS A 186 4.06 11.58 -9.56
CA LYS A 186 5.12 12.59 -9.40
C LYS A 186 5.22 13.08 -7.96
N GLU A 187 4.10 13.38 -7.31
CA GLU A 187 4.11 13.83 -5.92
C GLU A 187 4.59 12.73 -4.95
N HIS A 188 4.20 11.47 -5.17
CA HIS A 188 4.67 10.35 -4.35
C HIS A 188 6.18 10.08 -4.49
N ARG A 189 6.71 10.16 -5.72
CA ARG A 189 8.14 10.00 -6.00
C ARG A 189 9.01 11.03 -5.26
N LYS A 190 8.53 12.25 -5.02
CA LYS A 190 9.27 13.28 -4.25
C LYS A 190 9.65 12.81 -2.83
N TYR A 191 8.85 11.92 -2.26
CA TYR A 191 9.06 11.36 -0.91
C TYR A 191 9.60 9.93 -0.93
N GLY A 192 10.01 9.42 -2.10
CA GLY A 192 10.48 8.05 -2.26
C GLY A 192 9.40 7.00 -1.95
N ILE A 193 8.13 7.34 -2.23
CA ILE A 193 7.02 6.38 -2.16
C ILE A 193 6.78 5.79 -3.54
N ILE A 194 6.95 4.48 -3.64
CA ILE A 194 6.62 3.70 -4.83
C ILE A 194 5.11 3.70 -5.01
N THR A 195 4.67 3.98 -6.23
CA THR A 195 3.26 3.95 -6.63
C THR A 195 2.96 2.72 -7.49
N VAL A 196 1.74 2.21 -7.37
CA VAL A 196 1.31 1.00 -8.07
C VAL A 196 0.03 1.29 -8.83
N LEU A 197 0.13 1.34 -10.15
CA LEU A 197 -1.03 1.54 -11.02
C LEU A 197 -1.96 0.35 -10.92
N LYS A 198 -3.26 0.59 -10.79
CA LYS A 198 -4.26 -0.48 -10.67
C LYS A 198 -5.63 -0.12 -11.26
N HIS A 199 -6.42 -1.09 -11.72
CA HIS A 199 -6.21 -2.54 -11.64
C HIS A 199 -6.10 -3.11 -13.06
N PHE A 200 -4.94 -3.62 -13.46
CA PHE A 200 -4.67 -4.04 -14.84
C PHE A 200 -5.48 -5.32 -15.19
N PRO A 201 -6.07 -5.46 -16.41
CA PRO A 201 -6.01 -4.58 -17.59
C PRO A 201 -7.11 -3.50 -17.66
N GLY A 202 -7.72 -3.14 -16.53
CA GLY A 202 -8.78 -2.15 -16.43
C GLY A 202 -10.07 -2.77 -15.88
N HIS A 203 -10.51 -2.27 -14.72
CA HIS A 203 -11.68 -2.76 -14.00
C HIS A 203 -12.93 -1.88 -14.22
N GLY A 204 -12.80 -0.80 -14.99
CA GLY A 204 -13.75 0.30 -15.03
C GLY A 204 -15.08 -0.01 -15.73
N SER A 205 -15.10 -1.03 -16.58
CA SER A 205 -16.28 -1.53 -17.29
C SER A 205 -17.00 -2.70 -16.61
N SER A 206 -16.54 -3.14 -15.44
CA SER A 206 -17.19 -4.25 -14.72
C SER A 206 -18.57 -3.85 -14.19
N MET A 207 -19.53 -4.78 -14.31
CA MET A 207 -20.85 -4.69 -13.69
C MET A 207 -20.95 -5.44 -12.36
N ALA A 208 -19.92 -6.22 -12.00
CA ALA A 208 -19.85 -7.02 -10.78
C ALA A 208 -18.65 -6.62 -9.91
N ASP A 209 -18.71 -6.98 -8.63
CA ASP A 209 -17.63 -6.76 -7.67
C ASP A 209 -16.82 -8.06 -7.49
N THR A 210 -15.51 -7.98 -7.73
CA THR A 210 -14.58 -9.11 -7.62
C THR A 210 -14.43 -9.66 -6.20
N HIS A 211 -14.84 -8.90 -5.18
CA HIS A 211 -14.83 -9.34 -3.79
C HIS A 211 -15.82 -10.46 -3.50
N PHE A 212 -16.89 -10.58 -4.31
CA PHE A 212 -18.00 -11.53 -4.09
C PHE A 212 -18.14 -12.57 -5.22
N GLY A 213 -17.27 -12.54 -6.22
CA GLY A 213 -17.31 -13.43 -7.37
C GLY A 213 -16.38 -12.97 -8.48
N ILE A 214 -16.43 -13.60 -9.64
CA ILE A 214 -15.62 -13.20 -10.80
C ILE A 214 -16.34 -12.07 -11.53
N ALA A 215 -15.65 -10.97 -11.80
CA ALA A 215 -16.12 -9.94 -12.72
C ALA A 215 -15.75 -10.31 -14.16
N ASP A 216 -16.73 -10.74 -14.95
CA ASP A 216 -16.57 -10.97 -16.38
C ASP A 216 -16.81 -9.66 -17.15
N VAL A 217 -15.76 -9.15 -17.80
CA VAL A 217 -15.78 -7.92 -18.60
C VAL A 217 -15.67 -8.21 -20.10
N THR A 218 -15.86 -9.46 -20.54
CA THR A 218 -15.70 -9.88 -21.95
C THR A 218 -16.49 -8.99 -22.92
N LYS A 219 -17.71 -8.59 -22.53
CA LYS A 219 -18.60 -7.79 -23.38
C LYS A 219 -18.47 -6.28 -23.20
N THR A 220 -17.89 -5.83 -22.09
CA THR A 220 -17.92 -4.41 -21.68
C THR A 220 -16.55 -3.74 -21.76
N TRP A 221 -15.48 -4.52 -21.66
CA TRP A 221 -14.11 -4.02 -21.76
C TRP A 221 -13.77 -3.55 -23.18
N SER A 222 -12.94 -2.52 -23.27
CA SER A 222 -12.37 -2.05 -24.54
C SER A 222 -10.94 -1.54 -24.34
N GLU A 223 -10.18 -1.41 -25.42
CA GLU A 223 -8.79 -0.92 -25.37
C GLU A 223 -8.64 0.48 -24.74
N ARG A 224 -9.72 1.25 -24.61
CA ARG A 224 -9.73 2.52 -23.87
C ARG A 224 -9.21 2.37 -22.45
N GLU A 225 -9.41 1.20 -21.82
CA GLU A 225 -8.93 0.94 -20.47
C GLU A 225 -7.42 0.72 -20.38
N LEU A 226 -6.75 0.40 -21.49
CA LEU A 226 -5.28 0.32 -21.57
C LEU A 226 -4.62 1.68 -21.77
N LYS A 227 -5.36 2.66 -22.30
CA LYS A 227 -4.79 3.97 -22.68
C LYS A 227 -4.14 4.71 -21.51
N PRO A 228 -4.68 4.74 -20.27
CA PRO A 228 -3.97 5.34 -19.14
C PRO A 228 -2.64 4.66 -18.83
N TYR A 229 -2.57 3.33 -18.88
CA TYR A 229 -1.32 2.59 -18.69
C TYR A 229 -0.29 2.94 -19.75
N LYS A 230 -0.69 2.93 -21.03
CA LYS A 230 0.19 3.31 -22.15
C LYS A 230 0.77 4.70 -21.98
N LEU A 231 -0.08 5.71 -21.73
CA LEU A 231 0.36 7.10 -21.56
C LEU A 231 1.32 7.28 -20.37
N LEU A 232 1.09 6.57 -19.26
CA LEU A 232 1.95 6.62 -18.08
C LEU A 232 3.30 5.93 -18.34
N LEU A 233 3.29 4.77 -18.99
CA LEU A 233 4.49 4.03 -19.39
C LEU A 233 5.35 4.85 -20.35
N ASP A 234 4.75 5.40 -21.41
CA ASP A 234 5.41 6.25 -22.41
C ASP A 234 6.01 7.51 -21.75
N SER A 235 5.43 7.97 -20.64
CA SER A 235 5.94 9.14 -19.90
C SER A 235 7.10 8.83 -18.95
N GLY A 236 7.43 7.55 -18.70
CA GLY A 236 8.47 7.12 -17.75
C GLY A 236 8.05 7.22 -16.27
N TYR A 237 6.75 7.39 -15.98
CA TYR A 237 6.22 7.55 -14.63
C TYR A 237 5.41 6.33 -14.17
N VAL A 238 6.02 5.14 -14.20
CA VAL A 238 5.47 3.91 -13.63
C VAL A 238 6.52 3.21 -12.80
N ASP A 239 6.26 3.02 -11.50
CA ASP A 239 7.15 2.25 -10.61
C ASP A 239 6.75 0.77 -10.59
N ALA A 240 5.44 0.51 -10.45
CA ALA A 240 4.86 -0.81 -10.35
C ALA A 240 3.44 -0.86 -10.93
N VAL A 241 2.95 -2.07 -11.24
CA VAL A 241 1.57 -2.33 -11.71
C VAL A 241 0.95 -3.43 -10.85
N MET A 242 -0.33 -3.31 -10.53
CA MET A 242 -1.13 -4.35 -9.90
C MET A 242 -2.20 -4.86 -10.86
N THR A 243 -2.27 -6.18 -11.01
CA THR A 243 -3.28 -6.87 -11.82
C THR A 243 -4.57 -7.14 -11.03
N ALA A 244 -5.70 -7.31 -11.72
CA ALA A 244 -7.01 -7.56 -11.15
C ALA A 244 -7.52 -8.98 -11.43
N HIS A 245 -8.45 -9.45 -10.60
CA HIS A 245 -9.15 -10.73 -10.77
C HIS A 245 -10.39 -10.62 -11.68
N ILE A 246 -10.24 -9.94 -12.83
CA ILE A 246 -11.30 -9.81 -13.83
C ILE A 246 -11.07 -10.78 -14.99
N VAL A 247 -12.14 -11.36 -15.54
CA VAL A 247 -12.09 -12.28 -16.68
C VAL A 247 -12.48 -11.56 -17.96
N ASN A 248 -11.73 -11.81 -19.03
CA ASN A 248 -12.09 -11.36 -20.37
C ASN A 248 -11.71 -12.43 -21.40
N LYS A 249 -12.71 -13.13 -21.97
CA LYS A 249 -12.49 -14.22 -22.92
C LYS A 249 -11.99 -13.78 -24.29
N ASN A 250 -12.08 -12.48 -24.59
CA ASN A 250 -11.50 -11.91 -25.80
C ASN A 250 -10.00 -11.63 -25.63
N LEU A 251 -9.50 -11.48 -24.39
CA LEU A 251 -8.09 -11.27 -24.09
C LEU A 251 -7.37 -12.58 -23.71
N ASP A 252 -8.05 -13.49 -23.01
CA ASP A 252 -7.57 -14.84 -22.71
C ASP A 252 -8.68 -15.85 -23.04
N LYS A 253 -8.48 -16.67 -24.06
CA LYS A 253 -9.49 -17.63 -24.54
C LYS A 253 -9.84 -18.71 -23.52
N ASN A 254 -8.95 -19.00 -22.58
CA ASN A 254 -9.19 -19.95 -21.49
C ASN A 254 -10.05 -19.35 -20.37
N GLY A 255 -10.30 -18.04 -20.42
CA GLY A 255 -11.12 -17.33 -19.44
C GLY A 255 -10.45 -17.23 -18.08
N ASN A 256 -9.12 -17.23 -18.02
CA ASN A 256 -8.42 -16.97 -16.75
C ASN A 256 -8.59 -15.50 -16.34
N PRO A 257 -8.70 -15.21 -15.03
CA PRO A 257 -8.60 -13.85 -14.52
C PRO A 257 -7.27 -13.22 -14.92
N GLY A 258 -7.22 -11.89 -15.09
CA GLY A 258 -6.02 -11.15 -15.46
C GLY A 258 -4.78 -11.53 -14.63
N THR A 259 -4.96 -11.70 -13.32
CA THR A 259 -3.88 -12.14 -12.41
C THR A 259 -3.25 -13.50 -12.73
N LEU A 260 -4.03 -14.41 -13.33
CA LEU A 260 -3.61 -15.78 -13.67
C LEU A 260 -3.38 -15.96 -15.17
N SER A 261 -3.47 -14.88 -15.96
CA SER A 261 -3.45 -14.94 -17.41
C SER A 261 -2.10 -14.50 -17.98
N GLN A 262 -1.38 -15.44 -18.59
CA GLN A 262 -0.15 -15.14 -19.30
C GLN A 262 -0.40 -14.28 -20.55
N ASP A 263 -1.53 -14.46 -21.23
CA ASP A 263 -1.91 -13.66 -22.40
C ASP A 263 -2.10 -12.18 -22.01
N ILE A 264 -2.71 -11.91 -20.86
CA ILE A 264 -2.90 -10.55 -20.36
C ILE A 264 -1.60 -9.96 -19.80
N LEU A 265 -0.88 -10.68 -18.93
CA LEU A 265 0.31 -10.13 -18.29
C LEU A 265 1.54 -10.14 -19.20
N GLN A 266 1.88 -11.26 -19.82
CA GLN A 266 3.01 -11.29 -20.75
C GLN A 266 2.63 -10.70 -22.11
N GLY A 267 1.51 -11.12 -22.68
CA GLY A 267 1.09 -10.68 -24.02
C GLY A 267 0.78 -9.19 -24.09
N ILE A 268 -0.07 -8.68 -23.19
CA ILE A 268 -0.49 -7.27 -23.24
C ILE A 268 0.46 -6.38 -22.44
N LEU A 269 0.61 -6.62 -21.13
CA LEU A 269 1.40 -5.70 -20.28
C LEU A 269 2.89 -5.69 -20.67
N CYS A 270 3.52 -6.86 -20.80
CA CYS A 270 4.97 -6.92 -21.05
C CYS A 270 5.36 -6.79 -22.52
N ASN A 271 4.63 -7.41 -23.45
CA ASN A 271 5.00 -7.45 -24.87
C ASN A 271 4.38 -6.27 -25.64
N GLN A 272 3.07 -6.05 -25.54
CA GLN A 272 2.40 -4.95 -26.26
C GLN A 272 2.70 -3.57 -25.65
N LEU A 273 2.61 -3.43 -24.33
CA LEU A 273 2.86 -2.15 -23.64
C LEU A 273 4.32 -1.96 -23.21
N GLY A 274 5.17 -2.98 -23.37
CA GLY A 274 6.60 -2.86 -23.11
C GLY A 274 6.98 -2.74 -21.62
N TYR A 275 6.08 -3.03 -20.69
CA TYR A 275 6.37 -2.90 -19.25
C TYR A 275 7.35 -3.97 -18.77
N LYS A 276 8.40 -3.54 -18.04
CA LYS A 276 9.47 -4.41 -17.51
C LYS A 276 9.67 -4.31 -15.99
N GLY A 277 8.80 -3.57 -15.29
CA GLY A 277 8.87 -3.38 -13.84
C GLY A 277 8.21 -4.52 -13.06
N VAL A 278 8.00 -4.30 -11.76
CA VAL A 278 7.39 -5.27 -10.85
C VAL A 278 5.88 -5.36 -11.07
N VAL A 279 5.35 -6.58 -11.15
CA VAL A 279 3.90 -6.86 -11.16
C VAL A 279 3.46 -7.40 -9.79
N PHE A 280 2.52 -6.71 -9.16
CA PHE A 280 1.82 -7.17 -7.96
C PHE A 280 0.51 -7.87 -8.34
N SER A 281 0.14 -8.93 -7.65
CA SER A 281 -1.25 -9.40 -7.70
C SER A 281 -2.15 -8.51 -6.83
N ASP A 282 -3.45 -8.45 -7.16
CA ASP A 282 -4.48 -8.17 -6.14
C ASP A 282 -4.54 -9.32 -5.12
N ASP A 283 -5.34 -9.21 -4.06
CA ASP A 283 -5.36 -10.18 -2.95
C ASP A 283 -5.72 -11.60 -3.45
N MET A 284 -4.74 -12.51 -3.41
CA MET A 284 -4.87 -13.90 -3.85
C MET A 284 -5.81 -14.72 -2.97
N GLN A 285 -6.25 -14.15 -1.84
CA GLN A 285 -7.21 -14.78 -0.93
C GLN A 285 -8.67 -14.43 -1.27
N MET A 286 -8.92 -13.55 -2.23
CA MET A 286 -10.28 -13.23 -2.70
C MET A 286 -10.99 -14.47 -3.25
N GLU A 287 -12.31 -14.50 -3.11
CA GLU A 287 -13.13 -15.67 -3.48
C GLU A 287 -13.05 -15.99 -4.98
N ALA A 288 -12.90 -14.95 -5.83
CA ALA A 288 -12.76 -15.08 -7.27
C ALA A 288 -11.61 -16.02 -7.68
N ILE A 289 -10.54 -16.06 -6.89
CA ILE A 289 -9.37 -16.91 -7.14
C ILE A 289 -9.50 -18.22 -6.38
N THR A 290 -9.70 -18.14 -5.07
CA THR A 290 -9.57 -19.31 -4.18
C THR A 290 -10.63 -20.38 -4.42
N LYS A 291 -11.88 -20.00 -4.74
CA LYS A 291 -12.96 -20.97 -5.00
C LYS A 291 -12.85 -21.65 -6.36
N GLN A 292 -12.33 -20.96 -7.37
CA GLN A 292 -12.30 -21.48 -8.74
C GLN A 292 -11.05 -22.32 -9.03
N TYR A 293 -9.88 -21.89 -8.55
CA TYR A 293 -8.61 -22.52 -8.89
C TYR A 293 -7.96 -23.26 -7.72
N GLY A 294 -8.34 -22.92 -6.48
CA GLY A 294 -7.65 -23.40 -5.29
C GLY A 294 -6.39 -22.59 -4.96
N PHE A 295 -5.98 -22.65 -3.70
CA PHE A 295 -4.93 -21.77 -3.16
C PHE A 295 -3.55 -22.04 -3.77
N GLU A 296 -3.08 -23.28 -3.78
CA GLU A 296 -1.73 -23.63 -4.27
C GLU A 296 -1.61 -23.47 -5.80
N GLN A 297 -2.63 -23.93 -6.53
CA GLN A 297 -2.64 -23.83 -7.99
C GLN A 297 -2.66 -22.37 -8.45
N SER A 298 -3.42 -21.49 -7.79
CA SER A 298 -3.45 -20.06 -8.13
C SER A 298 -2.09 -19.37 -7.92
N ILE A 299 -1.31 -19.78 -6.92
CA ILE A 299 0.06 -19.29 -6.71
C ILE A 299 0.94 -19.66 -7.91
N VAL A 300 0.90 -20.92 -8.32
CA VAL A 300 1.69 -21.40 -9.46
C VAL A 300 1.30 -20.67 -10.74
N MET A 301 0.00 -20.55 -11.00
CA MET A 301 -0.52 -19.85 -12.17
C MET A 301 -0.15 -18.37 -12.19
N ALA A 302 -0.23 -17.67 -11.05
CA ALA A 302 0.16 -16.26 -10.95
C ALA A 302 1.65 -16.05 -11.30
N ILE A 303 2.54 -16.91 -10.79
CA ILE A 303 3.98 -16.83 -11.09
C ILE A 303 4.24 -17.09 -12.57
N GLN A 304 3.58 -18.11 -13.16
CA GLN A 304 3.68 -18.43 -14.58
C GLN A 304 3.14 -17.30 -15.47
N ALA A 305 2.04 -16.66 -15.08
CA ALA A 305 1.47 -15.52 -15.79
C ALA A 305 2.40 -14.29 -15.75
N GLY A 306 3.23 -14.17 -14.71
CA GLY A 306 4.23 -13.10 -14.62
C GLY A 306 4.11 -12.20 -13.40
N VAL A 307 3.31 -12.57 -12.41
CA VAL A 307 3.30 -11.88 -11.11
C VAL A 307 4.66 -12.04 -10.44
N ASP A 308 5.22 -10.94 -9.95
CA ASP A 308 6.48 -10.92 -9.22
C ASP A 308 6.24 -10.92 -7.70
N ILE A 309 5.23 -10.18 -7.21
CA ILE A 309 4.85 -10.15 -5.78
C ILE A 309 3.37 -10.50 -5.61
N MET A 310 3.08 -11.56 -4.88
CA MET A 310 1.73 -12.01 -4.58
C MET A 310 1.24 -11.42 -3.25
N CYS A 311 0.05 -10.83 -3.27
CA CYS A 311 -0.62 -10.26 -2.12
C CYS A 311 -1.48 -11.31 -1.41
N PHE A 312 -1.23 -11.52 -0.12
CA PHE A 312 -2.07 -12.29 0.80
C PHE A 312 -2.48 -11.37 1.96
N ALA A 313 -3.50 -10.55 1.72
CA ALA A 313 -3.83 -9.43 2.60
C ALA A 313 -4.34 -9.85 3.99
N ASN A 314 -4.74 -11.11 4.17
CA ASN A 314 -5.39 -11.63 5.38
C ASN A 314 -6.53 -10.71 5.85
N ASN A 315 -7.28 -10.14 4.90
CA ASN A 315 -8.28 -9.11 5.17
C ASN A 315 -9.68 -9.43 4.65
N VAL A 316 -9.85 -10.54 3.94
CA VAL A 316 -11.18 -11.05 3.57
C VAL A 316 -11.69 -12.06 4.61
N PRO A 317 -13.00 -12.23 4.80
CA PRO A 317 -13.56 -13.24 5.69
C PRO A 317 -12.98 -14.64 5.41
N GLY A 318 -12.62 -15.38 6.46
CA GLY A 318 -12.00 -16.72 6.32
C GLY A 318 -10.50 -16.75 5.96
N SER A 319 -9.89 -15.62 5.56
CA SER A 319 -8.45 -15.55 5.20
C SER A 319 -7.49 -15.34 6.38
N GLN A 320 -7.99 -15.30 7.61
CA GLN A 320 -7.18 -14.92 8.79
C GLN A 320 -6.11 -15.96 9.17
N LYS A 321 -6.19 -17.19 8.65
CA LYS A 321 -5.16 -18.20 8.86
C LYS A 321 -3.96 -17.89 7.96
N ARG A 322 -2.80 -17.61 8.56
CA ARG A 322 -1.54 -17.45 7.82
C ARG A 322 -1.17 -18.73 7.08
N LYS A 323 -0.62 -18.58 5.87
CA LYS A 323 -0.27 -19.69 4.97
C LYS A 323 1.14 -19.57 4.36
N VAL A 324 2.07 -18.89 5.03
CA VAL A 324 3.44 -18.68 4.50
C VAL A 324 4.11 -20.01 4.17
N ASP A 325 4.07 -21.00 5.08
CA ASP A 325 4.64 -22.33 4.82
C ASP A 325 4.04 -23.02 3.60
N LEU A 326 2.72 -22.88 3.40
CA LEU A 326 2.01 -23.46 2.26
C LEU A 326 2.42 -22.79 0.95
N ILE A 327 2.60 -21.46 0.96
CA ILE A 327 3.09 -20.70 -0.20
C ILE A 327 4.49 -21.19 -0.57
N PHE A 328 5.40 -21.31 0.41
CA PHE A 328 6.74 -21.83 0.18
C PHE A 328 6.73 -23.25 -0.38
N SER A 329 5.94 -24.15 0.20
CA SER A 329 5.83 -25.54 -0.29
C SER A 329 5.35 -25.56 -1.73
N ALA A 330 4.25 -24.84 -2.05
CA ALA A 330 3.69 -24.82 -3.40
C ALA A 330 4.71 -24.33 -4.45
N VAL A 331 5.46 -23.26 -4.16
CA VAL A 331 6.46 -22.75 -5.10
C VAL A 331 7.66 -23.70 -5.23
N LYS A 332 8.16 -24.23 -4.11
CA LYS A 332 9.31 -25.17 -4.14
C LYS A 332 8.96 -26.46 -4.87
N ASP A 333 7.77 -27.01 -4.65
CA ASP A 333 7.30 -28.21 -5.32
C ASP A 333 7.11 -27.96 -6.82
N ALA A 334 6.57 -26.80 -7.20
CA ALA A 334 6.42 -26.43 -8.61
C ALA A 334 7.78 -26.24 -9.31
N VAL A 335 8.78 -25.68 -8.62
CA VAL A 335 10.15 -25.57 -9.15
C VAL A 335 10.81 -26.94 -9.27
N ALA A 336 10.70 -27.79 -8.24
CA ALA A 336 11.26 -29.14 -8.24
C ALA A 336 10.67 -30.02 -9.36
N LYS A 337 9.37 -29.85 -9.66
CA LYS A 337 8.67 -30.54 -10.75
C LYS A 337 8.89 -29.90 -12.13
N GLY A 338 9.60 -28.78 -12.22
CA GLY A 338 9.85 -28.05 -13.47
C GLY A 338 8.63 -27.29 -14.02
N VAL A 339 7.55 -27.17 -13.25
CA VAL A 339 6.35 -26.39 -13.62
C VAL A 339 6.67 -24.89 -13.62
N ILE A 340 7.49 -24.44 -12.66
CA ILE A 340 8.09 -23.10 -12.65
C ILE A 340 9.59 -23.25 -12.88
N THR A 341 10.14 -22.54 -13.86
CA THR A 341 11.59 -22.57 -14.08
C THR A 341 12.31 -21.77 -12.98
N PRO A 342 13.51 -22.19 -12.53
CA PRO A 342 14.32 -21.38 -11.61
C PRO A 342 14.57 -19.96 -12.14
N GLN A 343 14.77 -19.83 -13.46
CA GLN A 343 14.95 -18.55 -14.12
C GLN A 343 13.77 -17.59 -13.91
N ARG A 344 12.52 -18.09 -13.91
CA ARG A 344 11.35 -17.24 -13.66
C ARG A 344 11.40 -16.59 -12.28
N ILE A 345 11.85 -17.34 -11.26
CA ILE A 345 12.03 -16.83 -9.90
C ILE A 345 13.19 -15.82 -9.84
N ASP A 346 14.29 -16.11 -10.51
CA ASP A 346 15.44 -15.20 -10.59
C ASP A 346 15.10 -13.87 -11.25
N ASP A 347 14.30 -13.89 -12.32
CA ASP A 347 13.87 -12.68 -13.01
C ASP A 347 12.93 -11.83 -12.15
N SER A 348 11.98 -12.44 -11.43
CA SER A 348 11.17 -11.74 -10.43
C SER A 348 12.06 -11.09 -9.37
N TYR A 349 12.98 -11.88 -8.80
CA TYR A 349 13.87 -11.42 -7.74
C TYR A 349 14.71 -10.23 -8.20
N LYS A 350 15.28 -10.26 -9.42
CA LYS A 350 16.04 -9.14 -9.99
C LYS A 350 15.19 -7.86 -10.11
N ARG A 351 13.94 -7.97 -10.59
CA ARG A 351 13.03 -6.81 -10.67
C ARG A 351 12.70 -6.26 -9.28
N ILE A 352 12.42 -7.15 -8.32
CA ILE A 352 12.11 -6.78 -6.95
C ILE A 352 13.31 -6.11 -6.27
N MET A 353 14.53 -6.64 -6.44
CA MET A 353 15.76 -6.04 -5.91
C MET A 353 16.06 -4.69 -6.56
N LYS A 354 15.82 -4.55 -7.88
CA LYS A 354 15.94 -3.26 -8.57
C LYS A 354 15.00 -2.22 -7.96
N LEU A 355 13.72 -2.56 -7.79
CA LEU A 355 12.73 -1.67 -7.17
C LEU A 355 13.07 -1.37 -5.71
N LYS A 356 13.59 -2.34 -4.95
CA LYS A 356 14.11 -2.11 -3.59
C LYS A 356 15.35 -1.23 -3.56
N GLY A 357 16.16 -1.21 -4.61
CA GLY A 357 17.30 -0.31 -4.75
C GLY A 357 16.89 1.16 -4.90
N GLU A 358 15.65 1.43 -5.33
CA GLU A 358 15.08 2.78 -5.40
C GLU A 358 14.59 3.29 -4.03
N LEU A 359 14.46 2.39 -3.05
CA LEU A 359 14.19 2.77 -1.67
C LEU A 359 15.40 3.55 -1.15
N ASN A 360 15.19 4.82 -0.85
CA ASN A 360 16.25 5.74 -0.43
C ASN A 360 16.98 5.20 0.81
N THR A 361 18.18 4.62 0.67
CA THR A 361 18.96 4.13 1.82
C THR A 361 19.33 5.24 2.81
N ASP A 362 19.16 6.51 2.39
CA ASP A 362 19.25 7.69 3.23
C ASP A 362 17.94 8.08 3.92
N TYR A 363 16.96 7.16 4.02
CA TYR A 363 15.72 7.39 4.76
C TYR A 363 16.01 7.90 6.17
N LYS A 364 17.12 7.57 6.83
CA LYS A 364 17.44 8.14 8.15
C LYS A 364 17.68 9.66 8.10
N THR A 365 18.40 10.15 7.10
CA THR A 365 18.71 11.59 6.97
C THR A 365 17.52 12.34 6.43
N GLU A 366 16.82 11.82 5.41
CA GLU A 366 15.60 12.46 4.90
C GLU A 366 14.47 12.41 5.94
N TYR A 367 14.34 11.31 6.68
CA TYR A 367 13.44 11.22 7.82
C TYR A 367 13.78 12.24 8.90
N LYS A 368 15.06 12.39 9.24
CA LYS A 368 15.50 13.38 10.23
C LYS A 368 15.14 14.79 9.75
N ARG A 369 15.37 15.10 8.48
CA ARG A 369 15.02 16.37 7.83
C ARG A 369 13.50 16.62 7.81
N LEU A 370 12.70 15.63 7.41
CA LEU A 370 11.23 15.71 7.40
C LEU A 370 10.67 15.84 8.81
N LEU A 371 11.21 15.07 9.77
CA LEU A 371 10.83 15.16 11.18
C LEU A 371 11.16 16.54 11.76
N GLU A 372 12.32 17.11 11.45
CA GLU A 372 12.72 18.45 11.87
C GLU A 372 11.77 19.51 11.27
N LYS A 373 11.40 19.36 9.98
CA LYS A 373 10.42 20.23 9.30
C LYS A 373 9.05 20.15 9.96
N ASP A 374 8.54 18.95 10.24
CA ASP A 374 7.23 18.75 10.89
C ASP A 374 7.23 19.24 12.34
N GLN A 375 8.31 19.01 13.09
CA GLN A 375 8.47 19.53 14.45
C GLN A 375 8.55 21.06 14.46
N LEU A 376 9.18 21.67 13.46
CA LEU A 376 9.20 23.11 13.29
C LEU A 376 7.80 23.64 12.97
N HIS A 377 7.11 23.04 12.00
CA HIS A 377 5.73 23.41 11.65
C HIS A 377 4.78 23.30 12.84
N ASN A 378 4.83 22.18 13.58
CA ASN A 378 4.02 21.98 14.78
C ASN A 378 4.35 23.00 15.89
N ARG A 379 5.64 23.34 16.08
CA ARG A 379 6.05 24.38 17.04
C ARG A 379 5.49 25.75 16.65
N LEU A 380 5.58 26.12 15.38
CA LEU A 380 5.03 27.37 14.86
C LEU A 380 3.51 27.42 15.03
N MET A 381 2.82 26.33 14.70
CA MET A 381 1.37 26.23 14.86
C MET A 381 0.95 26.32 16.34
N LEU A 382 1.68 25.68 17.25
CA LEU A 382 1.46 25.80 18.69
C LEU A 382 1.71 27.23 19.21
N GLN A 383 2.72 27.91 18.69
CA GLN A 383 2.99 29.32 19.03
C GLN A 383 1.85 30.23 18.55
N GLN A 384 1.39 30.06 17.31
CA GLN A 384 0.23 30.78 16.77
C GLN A 384 -1.03 30.53 17.60
N LEU A 385 -1.29 29.28 18.00
CA LEU A 385 -2.44 28.92 18.82
C LEU A 385 -2.38 29.55 20.22
N LYS A 386 -1.19 29.63 20.81
CA LYS A 386 -0.97 30.32 22.10
C LYS A 386 -1.18 31.82 21.98
N ALA A 387 -0.66 32.45 20.92
CA ALA A 387 -0.84 33.88 20.66
C ALA A 387 -2.32 34.21 20.48
N ALA A 388 -3.04 33.45 19.65
CA ALA A 388 -4.48 33.62 19.44
C ALA A 388 -5.29 33.47 20.75
N ARG A 389 -4.93 32.50 21.61
CA ARG A 389 -5.57 32.34 22.93
C ARG A 389 -5.33 33.53 23.86
N GLN A 390 -4.14 34.11 23.84
CA GLN A 390 -3.81 35.28 24.67
C GLN A 390 -4.54 36.53 24.16
N GLU A 391 -4.65 36.69 22.85
CA GLU A 391 -5.42 37.77 22.23
C GLU A 391 -6.91 37.67 22.58
N ILE A 392 -7.50 36.47 22.48
CA ILE A 392 -8.89 36.22 22.91
C ILE A 392 -9.08 36.56 24.39
N LYS A 393 -8.12 36.20 25.25
CA LYS A 393 -8.18 36.53 26.69
C LYS A 393 -8.18 38.04 26.93
N LEU A 394 -7.28 38.78 26.28
CA LEU A 394 -7.21 40.24 26.40
C LEU A 394 -8.49 40.91 25.90
N LEU A 395 -9.04 40.44 24.79
CA LEU A 395 -10.29 40.93 24.23
C LEU A 395 -11.45 40.72 25.21
N ASN A 396 -11.52 39.54 25.84
CA ASN A 396 -12.53 39.24 26.86
C ASN A 396 -12.40 40.12 28.11
N GLU A 397 -11.18 40.41 28.57
CA GLU A 397 -10.93 41.33 29.69
C GLU A 397 -11.35 42.77 29.34
N GLN A 398 -11.06 43.23 28.11
CA GLN A 398 -11.49 44.53 27.61
C GLN A 398 -13.02 44.63 27.55
N ILE A 399 -13.71 43.62 27.00
CA ILE A 399 -15.17 43.53 26.95
C ILE A 399 -15.74 43.62 28.37
N ALA A 400 -15.23 42.82 29.32
CA ALA A 400 -15.68 42.85 30.71
C ALA A 400 -15.47 44.22 31.38
N SER A 401 -14.38 44.92 31.06
CA SER A 401 -14.11 46.27 31.56
C SER A 401 -15.07 47.32 31.00
N LEU A 402 -15.42 47.22 29.72
CA LEU A 402 -16.37 48.09 29.04
C LEU A 402 -17.78 47.89 29.59
N ASP A 403 -18.18 46.64 29.85
CA ASP A 403 -19.47 46.33 30.47
C ASP A 403 -19.57 46.85 31.90
N LYS A 404 -18.50 46.77 32.69
CA LYS A 404 -18.43 47.39 34.02
C LYS A 404 -18.55 48.92 33.94
N LYS A 405 -17.88 49.58 32.98
CA LYS A 405 -17.99 51.03 32.74
C LYS A 405 -19.41 51.43 32.30
N LYS A 406 -20.05 50.66 31.42
CA LYS A 406 -21.45 50.87 31.00
C LYS A 406 -22.42 50.74 32.19
N LYS A 407 -22.24 49.72 33.05
CA LYS A 407 -23.06 49.54 34.26
C LYS A 407 -22.87 50.68 35.28
N LYS A 408 -21.65 51.19 35.47
CA LYS A 408 -21.39 52.36 36.32
C LYS A 408 -22.01 53.65 35.76
N LYS A 409 -21.91 53.90 34.45
CA LYS A 409 -22.57 55.06 33.81
C LYS A 409 -24.10 55.00 33.94
N LYS A 410 -24.72 53.83 33.79
CA LYS A 410 -26.16 53.65 34.01
C LYS A 410 -26.58 53.95 35.45
N LYS A 411 -25.80 53.48 36.45
CA LYS A 411 -26.09 53.77 37.87
C LYS A 411 -26.01 55.28 38.19
N ASN A 412 -25.02 55.99 37.65
CA ASN A 412 -24.88 57.43 37.90
C ASN A 412 -25.96 58.27 37.18
N GLN A 413 -26.59 57.77 36.11
CA GLN A 413 -27.71 58.44 35.45
C GLN A 413 -29.06 58.24 36.16
N THR A 414 -29.19 57.22 37.01
CA THR A 414 -30.39 56.96 37.83
C THR A 414 -30.34 57.57 39.23
N SER A 415 -29.28 58.32 39.56
CA SER A 415 -29.06 58.92 40.89
C SER A 415 -29.00 60.46 40.86
N ASN A 416 -29.41 61.07 39.74
CA ASN A 416 -29.64 62.52 39.61
C ASN A 416 -31.13 62.80 39.43
#